data_AF-A0A1B9F283-F1
#
_entry.id   AF-A0A1B9F283-F1
#
_cell.length_a   1.000
_cell.length_b   1.000
_cell.length_c   1.000
_cell.angle_alpha   90.00
_cell.angle_beta   90.00
_cell.angle_gamma   90.00
#
_symmetry.space_group_name_H-M   'P 1'
#
loop_
_entity.id
_entity.type
_entity.pdbx_description
1 polymer ?
#
loop_
_entity_poly.entity_id
_entity_poly.type
_entity_poly.pdbx_seq_one_letter_code
_entity_poly.pdbx_strand_id
1 'polypeptide(L)'
;MVDAVTLLNQDLSPTARLAYAVLAADQLVDVGSATFDLEHIARTVGLADSDALLPVLAELTAVGVVDEREHHGLGLALSVNLEAIPPANQQPCVPCDDCGQCSCGGLRGVCQPCSEARASRVPEAERANEMDSRWVYAVSTEADPTSIKIGVAANIQKRLKQLQLGSASPIVLRWQSPGGFPLESHLHEKFTRLRIAGEWFNFQRTADPVKAINKATQTFLQQYESIH
;
A
#
# COMPACT_ATOMS: atom_id res chain seq x y z
N MET A 1 15.12 0.70 -19.05
CA MET A 1 15.42 1.08 -20.46
C MET A 1 14.37 2.11 -20.84
N VAL A 2 14.77 3.24 -21.42
CA VAL A 2 13.83 4.34 -21.75
C VAL A 2 12.92 3.90 -22.90
N ASP A 3 11.62 4.17 -22.82
CA ASP A 3 10.67 3.72 -23.86
C ASP A 3 10.90 4.46 -25.18
N ALA A 4 11.10 3.66 -26.24
CA ALA A 4 11.34 4.15 -27.58
C ALA A 4 10.10 4.86 -28.17
N VAL A 5 8.89 4.43 -27.78
CA VAL A 5 7.65 5.06 -28.26
C VAL A 5 7.58 6.50 -27.78
N THR A 6 7.86 6.74 -26.50
CA THR A 6 7.91 8.08 -25.91
C THR A 6 9.02 8.94 -26.53
N LEU A 7 10.23 8.41 -26.68
CA LEU A 7 11.35 9.16 -27.27
C LEU A 7 11.13 9.55 -28.73
N LEU A 8 10.33 8.77 -29.46
CA LEU A 8 10.02 9.03 -30.87
C LEU A 8 8.67 9.74 -31.05
N ASN A 9 7.98 10.09 -29.97
CA ASN A 9 6.71 10.81 -30.02
C ASN A 9 6.92 12.23 -30.58
N GLN A 10 6.29 12.52 -31.71
CA GLN A 10 6.42 13.81 -32.41
C GLN A 10 5.55 14.91 -31.79
N ASP A 11 4.56 14.55 -30.98
CA ASP A 11 3.71 15.50 -30.25
C ASP A 11 4.46 16.12 -29.04
N LEU A 12 5.58 15.51 -28.63
CA LEU A 12 6.46 16.04 -27.59
C LEU A 12 7.56 16.94 -28.18
N SER A 13 7.79 18.07 -27.52
CA SER A 13 8.93 18.92 -27.84
C SER A 13 10.25 18.16 -27.73
N PRO A 14 11.30 18.54 -28.49
CA PRO A 14 12.63 17.93 -28.34
C PRO A 14 13.15 18.01 -26.90
N THR A 15 12.85 19.11 -26.21
CA THR A 15 13.19 19.33 -24.80
C THR A 15 12.45 18.37 -23.88
N ALA A 16 11.14 18.12 -24.11
CA ALA A 16 10.38 17.13 -23.35
C ALA A 16 10.95 15.72 -23.50
N ARG A 17 11.29 15.32 -24.74
CA ARG A 17 11.91 14.00 -24.98
C ARG A 17 13.27 13.86 -24.29
N LEU A 18 14.09 14.91 -24.31
CA LEU A 18 15.37 14.93 -23.59
C LEU A 18 15.16 14.89 -22.06
N ALA A 19 14.21 15.68 -21.54
CA ALA A 19 13.86 15.69 -20.12
C ALA A 19 13.39 14.33 -19.65
N TYR A 20 12.54 13.64 -20.43
CA TYR A 20 12.14 12.27 -20.15
C TYR A 20 13.35 11.32 -20.06
N ALA A 21 14.29 11.41 -20.99
CA ALA A 21 15.50 10.56 -20.97
C ALA A 21 16.36 10.80 -19.72
N VAL A 22 16.53 12.06 -19.32
CA VAL A 22 17.30 12.45 -18.12
C VAL A 22 16.59 11.97 -16.86
N LEU A 23 15.29 12.24 -16.74
CA LEU A 23 14.44 11.80 -15.63
C LEU A 23 14.45 10.27 -15.46
N ALA A 24 14.31 9.52 -16.57
CA ALA A 24 14.34 8.07 -16.56
C ALA A 24 15.73 7.52 -16.19
N ALA A 25 16.81 8.22 -16.56
CA ALA A 25 18.16 7.85 -16.15
C ALA A 25 18.42 8.13 -14.67
N ASP A 26 17.99 9.29 -14.17
CA ASP A 26 18.13 9.68 -12.76
C ASP A 26 17.43 8.69 -11.82
N GLN A 27 16.20 8.28 -12.17
CA GLN A 27 15.43 7.27 -11.43
C GLN A 27 16.11 5.89 -11.37
N LEU A 28 16.95 5.55 -12.36
CA LEU A 28 17.72 4.29 -12.37
C LEU A 28 18.98 4.36 -11.50
N VAL A 29 19.50 5.56 -11.24
CA VAL A 29 20.71 5.77 -10.43
C VAL A 29 20.36 5.86 -8.95
N ASP A 30 19.21 6.45 -8.61
CA ASP A 30 18.76 6.62 -7.22
C ASP A 30 17.48 5.84 -6.94
N VAL A 31 17.61 4.51 -6.95
CA VAL A 31 16.52 3.56 -6.68
C VAL A 31 16.12 3.66 -5.19
N GLY A 32 15.30 4.64 -4.84
CA GLY A 32 14.82 4.87 -3.48
C GLY A 32 14.56 6.32 -3.11
N SER A 33 15.10 7.28 -3.86
CA SER A 33 14.73 8.69 -3.71
C SER A 33 13.42 8.96 -4.43
N ALA A 34 12.43 9.45 -3.68
CA ALA A 34 11.15 9.90 -4.22
C ALA A 34 11.21 11.36 -4.71
N THR A 35 12.40 11.97 -4.72
CA THR A 35 12.58 13.40 -4.94
C THR A 35 13.66 13.63 -5.99
N PHE A 36 13.24 14.22 -7.11
CA PHE A 36 14.12 14.66 -8.17
C PHE A 36 14.68 16.05 -7.86
N ASP A 37 15.97 16.27 -8.13
CA ASP A 37 16.55 17.62 -8.15
C ASP A 37 16.17 18.32 -9.46
N LEU A 38 15.02 19.01 -9.44
CA LEU A 38 14.48 19.69 -10.63
C LEU A 38 15.40 20.78 -11.16
N GLU A 39 16.19 21.41 -10.30
CA GLU A 39 17.16 22.44 -10.68
C GLU A 39 18.35 21.81 -11.44
N HIS A 40 18.80 20.64 -10.99
CA HIS A 40 19.80 19.86 -11.74
C HIS A 40 19.25 19.38 -13.09
N ILE A 41 18.02 18.83 -13.12
CA ILE A 41 17.39 18.34 -14.35
C ILE A 41 17.23 19.46 -15.37
N ALA A 42 16.68 20.61 -14.95
CA ALA A 42 16.50 21.78 -15.81
C ALA A 42 17.81 22.17 -16.51
N ARG A 43 18.90 22.31 -15.75
CA ARG A 43 20.22 22.64 -16.31
C ARG A 43 20.74 21.57 -17.27
N THR A 44 20.55 20.29 -16.94
CA THR A 44 20.98 19.16 -17.77
C THR A 44 20.26 19.13 -19.12
N VAL A 45 19.00 19.56 -19.17
CA VAL A 45 18.22 19.63 -20.42
C VAL A 45 18.36 20.98 -21.14
N GLY A 46 19.18 21.89 -20.62
CA GLY A 46 19.46 23.20 -21.22
C GLY A 46 18.44 24.30 -20.92
N LEU A 47 17.67 24.15 -19.83
CA LEU A 47 16.76 25.18 -19.32
C LEU A 47 17.45 26.06 -18.27
N ALA A 48 16.90 27.26 -18.06
CA ALA A 48 17.48 28.27 -17.19
C ALA A 48 17.38 27.89 -15.70
N ASP A 49 16.24 27.35 -15.29
CA ASP A 49 15.87 27.03 -13.91
C ASP A 49 14.75 25.99 -13.87
N SER A 50 14.42 25.56 -12.66
CA SER A 50 13.31 24.63 -12.39
C SER A 50 11.93 25.15 -12.80
N ASP A 51 11.68 26.46 -12.83
CA ASP A 51 10.40 27.03 -13.28
C ASP A 51 10.20 26.83 -14.79
N ALA A 52 11.27 26.99 -15.57
CA ALA A 52 11.26 26.71 -17.01
C ALA A 52 11.00 25.23 -17.35
N LEU A 53 11.18 24.32 -16.39
CA LEU A 53 10.91 22.89 -16.54
C LEU A 53 9.43 22.54 -16.40
N LEU A 54 8.63 23.36 -15.69
CA LEU A 54 7.20 23.11 -15.46
C LEU A 54 6.37 22.88 -16.75
N PRO A 55 6.45 23.70 -17.81
CA PRO A 55 5.70 23.44 -19.04
C PRO A 55 6.14 22.15 -19.73
N VAL A 56 7.43 21.78 -19.60
CA VAL A 56 7.98 20.53 -20.15
C VAL A 56 7.42 19.33 -19.39
N LEU A 57 7.33 19.41 -18.06
CA LEU A 57 6.68 18.38 -17.24
C LEU A 57 5.20 18.23 -17.59
N ALA A 58 4.50 19.34 -17.87
CA ALA A 58 3.10 19.29 -18.30
C ALA A 58 2.91 18.53 -19.64
N GLU A 59 3.81 18.71 -20.61
CA GLU A 59 3.81 17.91 -21.86
C GLU A 59 3.95 16.42 -21.56
N LEU A 60 4.89 16.06 -20.69
CA LEU A 60 5.17 14.68 -20.31
C LEU A 60 4.02 14.04 -19.52
N THR A 61 3.36 14.82 -18.67
CA THR A 61 2.16 14.38 -17.94
C THR A 61 0.98 14.14 -18.90
N ALA A 62 0.81 14.98 -19.92
CA ALA A 62 -0.29 14.85 -20.88
C ALA A 62 -0.23 13.52 -21.67
N VAL A 63 0.97 12.98 -21.90
CA VAL A 63 1.18 11.69 -22.55
C VAL A 63 1.37 10.53 -21.57
N GLY A 64 1.32 10.81 -20.26
CA GLY A 64 1.32 9.78 -19.21
C GLY A 64 2.68 9.17 -18.87
N VAL A 65 3.78 9.82 -19.24
CA VAL A 65 5.14 9.32 -18.95
C VAL A 65 5.75 9.95 -17.70
N VAL A 66 5.17 11.05 -17.25
CA VAL A 66 5.42 11.65 -15.94
C VAL A 66 4.09 11.74 -15.20
N ASP A 67 4.12 11.56 -13.89
CA ASP A 67 2.96 11.68 -13.04
C ASP A 67 3.35 12.39 -11.75
N GLU A 68 2.64 13.46 -11.42
CA GLU A 68 2.83 14.25 -10.21
C GLU A 68 1.73 13.87 -9.23
N ARG A 69 2.07 13.01 -8.26
CA ARG A 69 1.08 12.41 -7.35
C ARG A 69 1.42 12.68 -5.91
N GLU A 70 0.40 12.82 -5.09
CA GLU A 70 0.57 12.75 -3.65
C GLU A 70 0.84 11.29 -3.23
N HIS A 71 2.05 11.05 -2.76
CA HIS A 71 2.44 9.80 -2.14
C HIS A 71 2.15 9.87 -0.63
N HIS A 72 1.48 8.83 -0.14
CA HIS A 72 1.22 8.71 1.29
C HIS A 72 2.52 8.74 2.10
N GLY A 73 2.67 9.75 2.96
CA GLY A 73 3.85 9.93 3.83
C GLY A 73 5.03 10.67 3.21
N LEU A 74 5.00 10.99 1.92
CA LEU A 74 6.05 11.73 1.21
C LEU A 74 5.55 13.06 0.61
N GLY A 75 4.23 13.27 0.54
CA GLY A 75 3.65 14.46 -0.07
C GLY A 75 3.65 14.34 -1.60
N LEU A 76 3.55 15.48 -2.28
CA LEU A 76 3.60 15.53 -3.74
C LEU A 76 4.97 15.07 -4.23
N ALA A 77 5.00 14.02 -5.04
CA ALA A 77 6.22 13.48 -5.64
C ALA A 77 6.01 13.28 -7.13
N LEU A 78 7.05 13.62 -7.89
CA LEU A 78 7.14 13.36 -9.31
C LEU A 78 7.55 11.89 -9.51
N SER A 79 6.91 11.20 -10.45
CA SER A 79 7.25 9.83 -10.82
C SER A 79 7.37 9.71 -12.33
N VAL A 80 8.31 8.90 -12.81
CA VAL A 80 8.55 8.69 -14.24
C VAL A 80 8.15 7.26 -14.58
N ASN A 81 7.25 7.12 -15.55
CA ASN A 81 6.82 5.83 -16.05
C ASN A 81 7.74 5.41 -17.19
N LEU A 82 8.33 4.23 -17.07
CA LEU A 82 9.16 3.65 -18.14
C LEU A 82 8.32 3.19 -19.34
N GLU A 83 7.01 3.07 -19.18
CA GLU A 83 6.03 2.87 -20.25
C GLU A 83 4.91 3.89 -20.08
N ALA A 84 4.43 4.53 -21.15
CA ALA A 84 3.37 5.52 -21.06
C ALA A 84 2.08 4.93 -20.47
N ILE A 85 1.62 5.47 -19.34
CA ILE A 85 0.37 5.05 -18.70
C ILE A 85 -0.71 6.08 -19.05
N PRO A 86 -1.76 5.71 -19.80
CA PRO A 86 -2.85 6.63 -20.10
C PRO A 86 -3.40 7.27 -18.82
N PRO A 87 -3.71 8.58 -18.81
CA PRO A 87 -4.22 9.25 -17.61
C PRO A 87 -5.45 8.58 -16.99
N ALA A 88 -6.32 7.98 -17.82
CA ALA A 88 -7.50 7.24 -17.36
C ALA A 88 -7.17 6.00 -16.51
N ASN A 89 -5.94 5.47 -16.61
CA ASN A 89 -5.46 4.30 -15.88
C ASN A 89 -4.59 4.69 -14.67
N GLN A 90 -4.34 5.99 -14.45
CA GLN A 90 -3.64 6.48 -13.28
C GLN A 90 -4.57 6.39 -12.06
N GLN A 91 -4.29 5.44 -11.16
CA GLN A 91 -5.04 5.30 -9.90
C GLN A 91 -4.38 6.13 -8.80
N PRO A 92 -5.16 6.73 -7.88
CA PRO A 92 -4.61 7.45 -6.75
C PRO A 92 -3.80 6.52 -5.85
N CYS A 93 -2.67 7.01 -5.35
CA CYS A 93 -1.84 6.23 -4.44
C CYS A 93 -2.60 5.97 -3.14
N VAL A 94 -2.67 4.69 -2.73
CA VAL A 94 -3.26 4.29 -1.45
C VAL A 94 -2.17 3.67 -0.57
N PRO A 95 -2.30 3.75 0.77
CA PRO A 95 -1.38 3.08 1.67
C PRO A 95 -1.51 1.56 1.52
N CYS A 96 -0.39 0.87 1.66
CA CYS A 96 -0.30 -0.57 1.73
C CYS A 96 -0.96 -1.06 3.03
N ASP A 97 -1.83 -2.06 2.92
CA ASP A 97 -2.56 -2.62 4.05
C ASP A 97 -1.61 -3.26 5.07
N ASP A 98 -0.47 -3.83 4.60
CA ASP A 98 0.50 -4.55 5.43
C ASP A 98 1.46 -3.62 6.18
N CYS A 99 2.02 -2.62 5.51
CA CYS A 99 3.12 -1.81 6.06
C CYS A 99 2.82 -0.32 6.17
N GLY A 100 1.73 0.16 5.55
CA GLY A 100 1.34 1.57 5.50
C GLY A 100 2.17 2.44 4.56
N GLN A 101 3.14 1.88 3.83
CA GLN A 101 3.88 2.58 2.77
C GLN A 101 3.06 2.65 1.49
N CYS A 102 3.45 3.50 0.54
CA CYS A 102 2.70 3.67 -0.71
C CYS A 102 2.62 2.36 -1.54
N SER A 103 1.45 2.05 -2.14
CA SER A 103 1.27 0.87 -3.00
C SER A 103 1.46 1.16 -4.49
N CYS A 104 2.07 2.28 -4.84
CA CYS A 104 2.11 2.82 -6.20
C CYS A 104 2.82 1.92 -7.24
N GLY A 105 3.69 1.00 -6.81
CA GLY A 105 4.36 0.01 -7.68
C GLY A 105 3.76 -1.40 -7.61
N GLY A 106 2.66 -1.61 -6.88
CA GLY A 106 2.06 -2.94 -6.69
C GLY A 106 0.57 -2.96 -6.94
N LEU A 107 -0.09 -4.07 -6.59
CA LEU A 107 -1.54 -4.13 -6.56
C LEU A 107 -2.08 -3.06 -5.60
N ARG A 108 -3.21 -2.43 -5.93
CA ARG A 108 -3.84 -1.42 -5.08
C ARG A 108 -3.99 -1.96 -3.65
N GLY A 109 -3.41 -1.25 -2.66
CA GLY A 109 -3.40 -1.67 -1.25
C GLY A 109 -2.25 -2.62 -0.87
N VAL A 110 -1.37 -3.01 -1.79
CA VAL A 110 -0.22 -3.89 -1.53
C VAL A 110 1.02 -3.40 -2.27
N CYS A 111 2.01 -2.88 -1.55
CA CYS A 111 3.26 -2.43 -2.18
C CYS A 111 4.09 -3.61 -2.72
N GLN A 112 4.95 -3.34 -3.71
CA GLN A 112 5.77 -4.36 -4.34
C GLN A 112 6.65 -5.16 -3.36
N PRO A 113 7.35 -4.54 -2.38
CA PRO A 113 8.06 -5.30 -1.35
C PRO A 113 7.16 -6.24 -0.54
N CYS A 114 5.94 -5.83 -0.20
CA CYS A 114 4.98 -6.69 0.49
C CYS A 114 4.44 -7.79 -0.42
N SER A 115 4.25 -7.51 -1.71
CA SER A 115 3.87 -8.52 -2.72
C SER A 115 4.96 -9.57 -2.90
N GLU A 116 6.22 -9.15 -3.00
CA GLU A 116 7.37 -10.05 -3.09
C GLU A 116 7.56 -10.83 -1.78
N ALA A 117 7.32 -10.20 -0.62
CA ALA A 117 7.29 -10.88 0.67
C ALA A 117 6.07 -11.81 0.83
N ARG A 118 5.03 -11.69 0.00
CA ARG A 118 3.91 -12.65 -0.13
C ARG A 118 4.29 -13.77 -1.09
N ALA A 119 4.91 -13.47 -2.22
CA ALA A 119 5.30 -14.42 -3.26
C ALA A 119 6.50 -15.30 -2.84
N SER A 120 7.44 -14.74 -2.07
CA SER A 120 8.60 -15.45 -1.49
C SER A 120 8.21 -16.28 -0.25
N ARG A 121 6.93 -16.30 0.12
CA ARG A 121 6.45 -17.29 1.09
C ARG A 121 6.39 -18.61 0.36
N VAL A 122 7.11 -19.58 0.91
CA VAL A 122 7.00 -21.00 0.63
C VAL A 122 5.53 -21.37 0.37
N PRO A 123 5.21 -22.19 -0.65
CA PRO A 123 3.83 -22.54 -1.01
C PRO A 123 2.98 -22.82 0.23
N GLU A 124 1.74 -22.33 0.21
CA GLU A 124 0.74 -22.37 1.31
C GLU A 124 0.70 -23.69 2.11
N ALA A 125 1.07 -24.80 1.49
CA ALA A 125 1.16 -26.13 2.09
C ALA A 125 2.27 -26.32 3.13
N GLU A 126 3.40 -25.58 3.08
CA GLU A 126 4.54 -25.78 3.98
C GLU A 126 4.58 -24.82 5.18
N ARG A 127 3.77 -23.75 5.16
CA ARG A 127 3.74 -22.70 6.22
C ARG A 127 2.51 -22.71 7.12
N ALA A 128 1.59 -23.65 6.95
CA ALA A 128 0.40 -23.74 7.80
C ALA A 128 0.71 -23.97 9.29
N ASN A 129 1.99 -24.08 9.68
CA ASN A 129 2.38 -24.68 10.93
C ASN A 129 3.40 -23.90 11.79
N GLU A 130 3.74 -22.64 11.51
CA GLU A 130 4.47 -21.77 12.46
C GLU A 130 3.74 -20.46 12.73
N MET A 131 3.28 -20.27 13.97
CA MET A 131 2.74 -19.01 14.47
C MET A 131 3.81 -17.91 14.37
N ASP A 132 3.55 -16.89 13.58
CA ASP A 132 4.41 -15.71 13.49
C ASP A 132 4.21 -14.81 14.74
N SER A 133 5.27 -14.16 15.20
CA SER A 133 5.33 -13.31 16.40
C SER A 133 4.48 -12.04 16.34
N ARG A 134 3.86 -11.75 15.20
CA ARG A 134 2.96 -10.61 15.02
C ARG A 134 1.63 -10.77 15.75
N TRP A 135 1.04 -9.63 16.07
CA TRP A 135 -0.22 -9.55 16.77
C TRP A 135 -1.40 -9.52 15.80
N VAL A 136 -2.44 -10.28 16.13
CA VAL A 136 -3.77 -10.12 15.56
C VAL A 136 -4.57 -9.20 16.47
N TYR A 137 -5.34 -8.28 15.88
CA TYR A 137 -6.15 -7.32 16.60
C TYR A 137 -7.56 -7.24 16.04
N ALA A 138 -8.51 -6.84 16.90
CA ALA A 138 -9.86 -6.48 16.51
C ALA A 138 -10.15 -5.05 16.98
N VAL A 139 -10.57 -4.18 16.06
CA VAL A 139 -10.91 -2.79 16.35
C VAL A 139 -12.29 -2.44 15.81
N SER A 140 -12.93 -1.45 16.42
CA SER A 140 -14.13 -0.81 15.87
C SER A 140 -14.06 0.69 16.10
N THR A 141 -15.00 1.43 15.53
CA THR A 141 -15.17 2.85 15.91
C THR A 141 -16.04 2.94 17.17
N GLU A 142 -15.97 4.06 17.88
CA GLU A 142 -16.96 4.34 18.93
C GLU A 142 -18.39 4.48 18.39
N ALA A 143 -18.54 5.01 17.18
CA ALA A 143 -19.83 5.23 16.54
C ALA A 143 -20.51 3.91 16.10
N ASP A 144 -19.73 2.90 15.74
CA ASP A 144 -20.23 1.57 15.38
C ASP A 144 -19.39 0.48 16.05
N PRO A 145 -19.73 0.11 17.30
CA PRO A 145 -19.00 -0.91 18.03
C PRO A 145 -19.20 -2.32 17.46
N THR A 146 -20.19 -2.52 16.58
CA THR A 146 -20.56 -3.83 16.02
C THR A 146 -19.89 -4.12 14.68
N SER A 147 -19.40 -3.11 13.98
CA SER A 147 -18.53 -3.27 12.82
C SER A 147 -17.08 -3.41 13.27
N ILE A 148 -16.55 -4.62 13.16
CA ILE A 148 -15.22 -4.96 13.66
C ILE A 148 -14.28 -5.22 12.49
N LYS A 149 -13.13 -4.53 12.51
CA LYS A 149 -11.99 -4.83 11.65
C LYS A 149 -11.07 -5.82 12.35
N ILE A 150 -10.74 -6.93 11.69
CA ILE A 150 -9.75 -7.90 12.18
C ILE A 150 -8.52 -7.81 11.29
N GLY A 151 -7.34 -7.58 11.86
CA GLY A 151 -6.10 -7.48 11.09
C GLY A 151 -4.87 -7.90 11.87
N VAL A 152 -3.71 -7.88 11.21
CA VAL A 152 -2.42 -8.23 11.80
C VAL A 152 -1.46 -7.03 11.82
N ALA A 153 -0.62 -6.93 12.84
CA ALA A 153 0.42 -5.91 12.94
C ALA A 153 1.62 -6.38 13.77
N ALA A 154 2.83 -5.94 13.40
CA ALA A 154 4.01 -6.08 14.26
C ALA A 154 3.96 -5.12 15.47
N ASN A 155 3.36 -3.95 15.30
CA ASN A 155 3.16 -2.96 16.37
C ASN A 155 1.73 -2.41 16.31
N ILE A 156 0.88 -2.90 17.22
CA ILE A 156 -0.54 -2.53 17.30
C ILE A 156 -0.70 -1.02 17.53
N GLN A 157 0.12 -0.41 18.38
CA GLN A 157 -0.01 1.01 18.72
C GLN A 157 0.26 1.92 17.52
N LYS A 158 1.28 1.60 16.72
CA LYS A 158 1.56 2.32 15.48
C LYS A 158 0.41 2.13 14.48
N ARG A 159 -0.14 0.92 14.38
CA ARG A 159 -1.27 0.62 13.48
C ARG A 159 -2.55 1.35 13.89
N LEU A 160 -2.88 1.40 15.18
CA LEU A 160 -4.05 2.15 15.68
C LEU A 160 -3.97 3.63 15.34
N LYS A 161 -2.79 4.26 15.49
CA LYS A 161 -2.58 5.66 15.08
C LYS A 161 -2.84 5.86 13.59
N GLN A 162 -2.36 4.96 12.74
CA GLN A 162 -2.60 5.02 11.29
C GLN A 162 -4.09 4.86 10.96
N LEU A 163 -4.78 3.90 11.59
CA LEU A 163 -6.22 3.70 11.39
C LEU A 163 -7.04 4.92 11.83
N GLN A 164 -6.61 5.59 12.91
CA GLN A 164 -7.27 6.81 13.38
C GLN A 164 -7.21 7.96 12.36
N LEU A 165 -6.11 8.09 11.60
CA LEU A 165 -5.98 9.14 10.57
C LEU A 165 -7.04 9.01 9.47
N GLY A 166 -7.50 7.78 9.18
CA GLY A 166 -8.53 7.50 8.19
C GLY A 166 -9.96 7.45 8.75
N SER A 167 -10.16 7.74 10.04
CA SER A 167 -11.47 7.63 10.70
C SER A 167 -11.85 8.91 11.41
N ALA A 168 -13.02 9.45 11.09
CA ALA A 168 -13.59 10.60 11.79
C ALA A 168 -14.05 10.27 13.23
N SER A 169 -14.29 9.00 13.52
CA SER A 169 -14.65 8.52 14.86
C SER A 169 -13.44 7.87 15.55
N PRO A 170 -13.34 7.94 16.89
CA PRO A 170 -12.27 7.28 17.63
C PRO A 170 -12.24 5.77 17.36
N ILE A 171 -11.04 5.25 17.06
CA ILE A 171 -10.77 3.83 16.90
C ILE A 171 -10.53 3.21 18.28
N VAL A 172 -11.29 2.17 18.61
CA VAL A 172 -11.20 1.44 19.87
C VAL A 172 -10.64 0.06 19.61
N LEU A 173 -9.53 -0.27 20.27
CA LEU A 173 -9.02 -1.63 20.33
C LEU A 173 -9.93 -2.48 21.22
N ARG A 174 -10.59 -3.47 20.63
CA ARG A 174 -11.54 -4.36 21.31
C ARG A 174 -10.90 -5.65 21.78
N TRP A 175 -9.89 -6.15 21.04
CA TRP A 175 -9.24 -7.42 21.32
C TRP A 175 -7.86 -7.52 20.63
N GLN A 176 -6.95 -8.32 21.20
CA GLN A 176 -5.67 -8.67 20.57
C GLN A 176 -5.14 -10.03 21.05
N SER A 177 -4.34 -10.70 20.23
CA SER A 177 -3.63 -11.96 20.58
C SER A 177 -2.39 -12.14 19.70
N PRO A 178 -1.30 -12.78 20.19
CA PRO A 178 -0.27 -13.31 19.29
C PRO A 178 -0.87 -14.42 18.39
N GLY A 179 -0.25 -14.66 17.24
CA GLY A 179 -0.69 -15.70 16.30
C GLY A 179 -0.53 -15.35 14.83
N GLY A 180 -0.14 -14.10 14.52
CA GLY A 180 0.23 -13.65 13.19
C GLY A 180 -0.82 -13.91 12.11
N PHE A 181 -0.35 -14.14 10.88
CA PHE A 181 -1.23 -14.47 9.77
C PHE A 181 -2.03 -15.76 9.96
N PRO A 182 -1.49 -16.88 10.49
CA PRO A 182 -2.27 -18.10 10.67
C PRO A 182 -3.55 -17.88 11.48
N LEU A 183 -3.45 -17.17 12.61
CA LEU A 183 -4.62 -16.86 13.43
C LEU A 183 -5.56 -15.87 12.75
N GLU A 184 -5.04 -14.82 12.11
CA GLU A 184 -5.85 -13.84 11.39
C GLU A 184 -6.67 -14.51 10.28
N SER A 185 -6.04 -15.38 9.49
CA SER A 185 -6.67 -16.10 8.39
C SER A 185 -7.74 -17.07 8.90
N HIS A 186 -7.47 -17.77 10.01
CA HIS A 186 -8.48 -18.60 10.67
C HIS A 186 -9.71 -17.78 11.11
N LEU A 187 -9.51 -16.61 11.72
CA LEU A 187 -10.62 -15.76 12.16
C LEU A 187 -11.42 -15.21 10.96
N HIS A 188 -10.73 -14.82 9.90
CA HIS A 188 -11.35 -14.36 8.65
C HIS A 188 -12.20 -15.45 7.99
N GLU A 189 -11.69 -16.68 7.94
CA GLU A 189 -12.44 -17.82 7.44
C GLU A 189 -13.65 -18.12 8.36
N LYS A 190 -13.42 -18.17 9.67
CA LYS A 190 -14.47 -18.42 10.67
C LYS A 190 -15.62 -17.43 10.60
N PHE A 191 -15.33 -16.15 10.36
CA PHE A 191 -16.32 -15.08 10.30
C PHE A 191 -16.64 -14.61 8.87
N THR A 192 -16.27 -15.37 7.84
CA THR A 192 -16.52 -14.99 6.44
C THR A 192 -17.98 -14.66 6.16
N ARG A 193 -18.93 -15.33 6.81
CA ARG A 193 -20.37 -15.04 6.68
C ARG A 193 -20.81 -13.68 7.22
N LEU A 194 -19.97 -13.04 8.03
CA LEU A 194 -20.20 -11.73 8.62
C LEU A 194 -19.45 -10.62 7.87
N ARG A 195 -18.63 -10.96 6.87
CA ARG A 195 -17.77 -9.99 6.17
C ARG A 195 -18.61 -8.95 5.42
N ILE A 196 -18.33 -7.68 5.68
CA ILE A 196 -18.94 -6.53 5.00
C ILE A 196 -18.11 -6.19 3.76
N ALA A 197 -16.84 -5.84 3.96
CA ALA A 197 -15.90 -5.47 2.92
C ALA A 197 -14.46 -5.57 3.45
N GLY A 198 -13.58 -6.23 2.69
CA GLY A 198 -12.19 -6.44 3.08
C GLY A 198 -12.06 -7.10 4.45
N GLU A 199 -11.42 -6.39 5.38
CA GLU A 199 -11.14 -6.85 6.75
C GLU A 199 -12.26 -6.50 7.77
N TRP A 200 -13.40 -5.95 7.32
CA TRP A 200 -14.51 -5.52 8.20
C TRP A 200 -15.63 -6.55 8.26
N PHE A 201 -16.16 -6.78 9.47
CA PHE A 201 -17.16 -7.80 9.79
C PHE A 201 -18.32 -7.21 10.61
N ASN A 202 -19.55 -7.58 10.27
CA ASN A 202 -20.77 -7.14 10.95
C ASN A 202 -21.16 -8.12 12.07
N PHE A 203 -20.97 -7.70 13.32
CA PHE A 203 -21.37 -8.45 14.51
C PHE A 203 -22.67 -7.96 15.14
N GLN A 204 -23.51 -7.19 14.44
CA GLN A 204 -24.76 -6.63 14.99
C GLN A 204 -25.71 -7.69 15.58
N ARG A 205 -25.67 -8.93 15.08
CA ARG A 205 -26.46 -10.07 15.60
C ARG A 205 -25.74 -10.93 16.65
N THR A 206 -24.54 -10.53 17.06
CA THR A 206 -23.72 -11.23 18.05
C THR A 206 -23.72 -10.44 19.35
N ALA A 207 -24.22 -11.05 20.42
CA ALA A 207 -24.36 -10.37 21.72
C ALA A 207 -23.03 -9.86 22.30
N ASP A 208 -21.93 -10.59 22.06
CA ASP A 208 -20.58 -10.19 22.47
C ASP A 208 -19.57 -10.59 21.38
N PRO A 209 -19.20 -9.65 20.50
CA PRO A 209 -18.26 -9.89 19.42
C PRO A 209 -16.86 -10.31 19.92
N VAL A 210 -16.40 -9.70 21.01
CA VAL A 210 -15.07 -9.97 21.59
C VAL A 210 -15.02 -11.38 22.14
N LYS A 211 -16.06 -11.82 22.83
CA LYS A 211 -16.17 -13.20 23.31
C LYS A 211 -16.22 -14.21 22.17
N ALA A 212 -16.91 -13.89 21.07
CA ALA A 212 -16.94 -14.75 19.89
C ALA A 212 -15.55 -14.90 19.26
N ILE A 213 -14.82 -13.79 19.09
CA ILE A 213 -13.44 -13.77 18.57
C ILE A 213 -12.52 -14.56 19.51
N ASN A 214 -12.58 -14.30 20.82
CA ASN A 214 -11.74 -14.99 21.79
C ASN A 214 -11.95 -16.50 21.80
N LYS A 215 -13.22 -16.95 21.67
CA LYS A 215 -13.55 -18.38 21.58
C LYS A 215 -12.98 -19.02 20.31
N ALA A 216 -13.06 -18.33 19.17
CA ALA A 216 -12.48 -18.81 17.92
C ALA A 216 -10.96 -18.92 18.03
N THR A 217 -10.30 -17.91 18.60
CA THR A 217 -8.85 -17.94 18.86
C THR A 217 -8.44 -19.10 19.76
N GLN A 218 -9.14 -19.32 20.87
CA GLN A 218 -8.84 -20.46 21.76
C GLN A 218 -8.98 -21.81 21.04
N THR A 219 -9.99 -21.94 20.18
CA THR A 219 -10.19 -23.16 19.38
C THR A 219 -9.00 -23.40 18.45
N PHE A 220 -8.53 -22.35 17.77
CA PHE A 220 -7.36 -22.40 16.89
C PHE A 220 -6.08 -22.75 17.65
N LEU A 221 -5.79 -22.05 18.75
CA LEU A 221 -4.58 -22.28 19.55
C LEU A 221 -4.53 -23.69 20.13
N GLN A 222 -5.65 -24.22 20.62
CA GLN A 222 -5.73 -25.60 21.12
C GLN A 222 -5.46 -26.63 20.02
N GLN A 223 -6.00 -26.42 18.82
CA GLN A 223 -5.75 -27.29 17.68
C GLN A 223 -4.29 -27.24 17.25
N TYR A 224 -3.70 -26.05 17.30
CA TYR A 224 -2.32 -25.81 16.92
C TYR A 224 -1.33 -26.46 17.90
N GLU A 225 -1.54 -26.30 19.22
CA GLU A 225 -0.77 -27.00 20.28
C GLU A 225 -0.95 -28.52 20.30
N SER A 226 -2.00 -29.05 19.65
CA SER A 226 -2.22 -30.50 19.57
C SER A 226 -1.48 -31.15 18.39
N ILE A 227 -1.01 -30.33 17.44
CA ILE A 227 -0.37 -30.76 16.19
C ILE A 227 1.16 -30.60 16.26
N HIS A 228 1.67 -29.80 17.21
CA HIS A 228 3.10 -29.53 17.48
C HIS A 228 3.46 -29.81 18.92
#